data_AF-A0A7C1IZH3-F1
#
_entry.id   AF-A0A7C1IZH3-F1
#
_cell.length_a   1.000
_cell.length_b   1.000
_cell.length_c   1.000
_cell.angle_alpha   90.00
_cell.angle_beta   90.00
_cell.angle_gamma   90.00
#
_symmetry.space_group_name_H-M   'P 1'
#
loop_
_entity.id
_entity.type
_entity.pdbx_description
1 polymer ?
#
loop_
_entity_poly.entity_id
_entity_poly.type
_entity_poly.pdbx_seq_one_letter_code
_entity_poly.pdbx_strand_id
1 'polypeptide(L)'
;MASARDIKKRIRSVKNIAQITRALEASSASRVRRAQARVLASRAFAEKAWEILLNVQSAGGAGGALHPLLTPRTEIKNVKIVLITSDRGLAGAFNSNIIRVARRFGERLGKPISWVAIGRKGRDSLIRAGQNVVAEFSDIPSDPTIATVSPVARVTIDEFLKGEVDEVFVAYTDYINTLTQSPVVTRLLPLIPYQTEDQVAAEYIKSAPQVSSGGKDYEYEPNPTAILDEIVPRFTILQLYQALLESQASEHSARMVAMRNASDNAAGLIEDLTLAYNKARQAAITNEILDIVGGANALQASIDTMAEEILQAHRLSMVDDVPAKPAKASSTNASKASSTAAAAPVAEAVAEGVAEADDLTIVEGIGKKMAAALVAAGIDSYEKLACASESDLRAAIENAGMRLSPTLPTWAEQAGYAVRGDWDGLKQYQAQLGRRDS
;
A
#
# COMPACT_ATOMS: atom_id res chain seq x y z
N MET A 1 18.49 -20.99 17.43
CA MET A 1 17.56 -20.81 16.30
C MET A 1 16.15 -20.61 16.83
N ALA A 2 15.29 -19.88 16.13
CA ALA A 2 13.89 -19.76 16.54
C ALA A 2 13.23 -21.15 16.57
N SER A 3 12.59 -21.50 17.68
CA SER A 3 11.86 -22.77 17.82
C SER A 3 10.72 -22.84 16.80
N ALA A 4 10.41 -24.02 16.26
CA ALA A 4 9.25 -24.23 15.39
C ALA A 4 7.94 -23.72 16.04
N ARG A 5 7.85 -23.77 17.38
CA ARG A 5 6.75 -23.20 18.16
C ARG A 5 6.64 -21.68 18.02
N ASP A 6 7.77 -20.97 18.01
CA ASP A 6 7.80 -19.52 17.92
C ASP A 6 7.45 -19.06 16.50
N ILE A 7 7.91 -19.78 15.48
CA ILE A 7 7.51 -19.53 14.09
C ILE A 7 6.00 -19.72 13.94
N LYS A 8 5.42 -20.80 14.50
CA LYS A 8 3.97 -21.05 14.47
C LYS A 8 3.17 -19.94 15.17
N LYS A 9 3.64 -19.44 16.32
CA LYS A 9 3.03 -18.28 17.00
C LYS A 9 3.06 -17.04 16.12
N ARG A 10 4.18 -16.79 15.44
CA ARG A 10 4.35 -15.65 14.54
C ARG A 10 3.42 -15.72 13.33
N ILE A 11 3.28 -16.89 12.70
CA ILE A 11 2.31 -17.11 11.62
C ILE A 11 0.89 -16.74 12.07
N ARG A 12 0.47 -17.22 13.25
CA ARG A 12 -0.87 -16.89 13.79
C ARG A 12 -1.05 -15.39 13.99
N SER A 13 -0.04 -14.72 14.55
CA SER A 13 -0.07 -13.27 14.76
C SER A 13 -0.20 -12.51 13.43
N VAL A 14 0.60 -12.86 12.42
CA VAL A 14 0.58 -12.20 11.11
C VAL A 14 -0.76 -12.46 10.40
N LYS A 15 -1.32 -13.66 10.54
CA LYS A 15 -2.66 -13.99 10.01
C LYS A 15 -3.76 -13.13 10.62
N ASN A 16 -3.70 -12.89 11.94
CA ASN A 16 -4.63 -11.98 12.62
C ASN A 16 -4.47 -10.54 12.12
N ILE A 17 -3.23 -10.07 11.94
CA ILE A 17 -2.95 -8.74 11.39
C ILE A 17 -3.55 -8.62 9.98
N ALA A 18 -3.35 -9.62 9.11
CA ALA A 18 -3.90 -9.64 7.75
C ALA A 18 -5.45 -9.56 7.72
N GLN A 19 -6.12 -10.23 8.67
CA GLN A 19 -7.58 -10.14 8.79
C GLN A 19 -8.03 -8.74 9.22
N ILE A 20 -7.33 -8.13 10.18
CA ILE A 20 -7.65 -6.79 10.66
C ILE A 20 -7.42 -5.76 9.55
N THR A 21 -6.29 -5.82 8.84
CA THR A 21 -6.00 -4.89 7.74
C THR A 21 -7.01 -5.03 6.61
N ARG A 22 -7.42 -6.26 6.26
CA ARG A 22 -8.46 -6.49 5.24
C ARG A 22 -9.83 -5.96 5.66
N ALA A 23 -10.19 -6.06 6.93
CA ALA A 23 -11.41 -5.46 7.45
C ALA A 23 -11.37 -3.92 7.42
N LEU A 24 -10.21 -3.33 7.76
CA LEU A 24 -10.00 -1.88 7.71
C LEU A 24 -9.99 -1.33 6.28
N GLU A 25 -9.45 -2.09 5.33
CA GLU A 25 -9.54 -1.79 3.90
C GLU A 25 -10.99 -1.67 3.45
N ALA A 26 -11.81 -2.71 3.70
CA ALA A 26 -13.22 -2.73 3.32
C ALA A 26 -14.04 -1.62 4.03
N SER A 27 -13.76 -1.37 5.31
CA SER A 27 -14.38 -0.27 6.06
C SER A 27 -14.04 1.09 5.46
N SER A 28 -12.79 1.30 5.07
CA SER A 28 -12.34 2.56 4.46
C SER A 28 -12.96 2.76 3.08
N ALA A 29 -13.05 1.70 2.26
CA ALA A 29 -13.71 1.74 0.96
C ALA A 29 -15.17 2.23 1.05
N SER A 30 -15.92 1.76 2.05
CA SER A 30 -17.30 2.20 2.28
C SER A 30 -17.37 3.69 2.65
N ARG A 31 -16.42 4.18 3.45
CA ARG A 31 -16.37 5.58 3.88
C ARG A 31 -15.97 6.55 2.77
N VAL A 32 -15.04 6.17 1.89
CA VAL A 32 -14.71 6.97 0.68
C VAL A 32 -15.98 7.24 -0.13
N ARG A 33 -16.76 6.19 -0.43
CA ARG A 33 -18.00 6.34 -1.21
C ARG A 33 -19.02 7.26 -0.54
N ARG A 34 -19.16 7.18 0.78
CA ARG A 34 -20.05 8.08 1.53
C ARG A 34 -19.60 9.54 1.47
N ALA A 35 -18.30 9.80 1.64
CA ALA A 35 -17.74 11.15 1.55
C ALA A 35 -17.96 11.73 0.13
N GLN A 36 -17.65 10.96 -0.91
CA GLN A 36 -17.88 11.38 -2.31
C GLN A 36 -19.35 11.71 -2.59
N ALA A 37 -20.29 10.86 -2.13
CA ALA A 37 -21.71 11.11 -2.32
C ALA A 37 -22.16 12.44 -1.69
N ARG A 38 -21.59 12.83 -0.55
CA ARG A 38 -21.89 14.10 0.13
C ARG A 38 -21.28 15.31 -0.58
N VAL A 39 -20.06 15.17 -1.10
CA VAL A 39 -19.43 16.22 -1.91
C VAL A 39 -20.31 16.50 -3.14
N LEU A 40 -20.72 15.45 -3.85
CA LEU A 40 -21.62 15.55 -5.01
C LEU A 40 -22.97 16.18 -4.64
N ALA A 41 -23.54 15.81 -3.49
CA ALA A 41 -24.80 16.40 -3.01
C ALA A 41 -24.68 17.90 -2.68
N SER A 42 -23.49 18.40 -2.34
CA SER A 42 -23.25 19.82 -2.03
C SER A 42 -23.10 20.70 -3.27
N ARG A 43 -22.85 20.11 -4.45
CA ARG A 43 -22.51 20.83 -5.68
C ARG A 43 -23.59 21.84 -6.09
N ALA A 44 -24.85 21.42 -6.11
CA ALA A 44 -25.95 22.30 -6.54
C ALA A 44 -26.08 23.57 -5.68
N PHE A 45 -25.85 23.45 -4.37
CA PHE A 45 -25.86 24.60 -3.47
C PHE A 45 -24.63 25.49 -3.68
N ALA A 46 -23.43 24.90 -3.87
CA ALA A 46 -22.21 25.66 -4.15
C ALA A 46 -22.32 26.48 -5.45
N GLU A 47 -22.81 25.85 -6.52
CA GLU A 47 -23.01 26.51 -7.83
C GLU A 47 -23.99 27.68 -7.72
N LYS A 48 -25.13 27.49 -7.06
CA LYS A 48 -26.14 28.55 -6.92
C LYS A 48 -25.73 29.66 -5.97
N ALA A 49 -25.08 29.33 -4.86
CA ALA A 49 -24.53 30.35 -3.95
C ALA A 49 -23.47 31.20 -4.65
N TRP A 50 -22.63 30.59 -5.49
CA TRP A 50 -21.65 31.30 -6.29
C TRP A 50 -22.28 32.18 -7.37
N GLU A 51 -23.29 31.68 -8.09
CA GLU A 51 -24.06 32.46 -9.08
C GLU A 51 -24.65 33.71 -8.44
N ILE A 52 -25.29 33.58 -7.27
CA ILE A 52 -25.86 34.72 -6.54
C ILE A 52 -24.75 35.70 -6.11
N LEU A 53 -23.63 35.20 -5.59
CA LEU A 53 -22.52 36.05 -5.15
C LEU A 53 -21.95 36.90 -6.29
N LEU A 54 -21.77 36.31 -7.48
CA LEU A 54 -21.31 37.02 -8.68
C LEU A 54 -22.34 38.06 -9.17
N ASN A 55 -23.63 37.74 -9.12
CA ASN A 55 -24.69 38.64 -9.56
C ASN A 55 -24.90 39.83 -8.60
N VAL A 56 -24.83 39.59 -7.28
CA VAL A 56 -24.95 40.66 -6.29
C VAL A 56 -23.73 41.59 -6.35
N GLN A 57 -22.53 41.04 -6.58
CA GLN A 57 -21.33 41.85 -6.73
C GLN A 57 -21.36 42.72 -8.00
N SER A 58 -21.85 42.19 -9.13
CA SER A 58 -21.96 42.97 -10.37
C SER A 58 -23.02 44.07 -10.29
N ALA A 59 -24.10 43.86 -9.50
CA ALA A 59 -25.12 44.86 -9.23
C ALA A 59 -24.68 45.99 -8.29
N GLY A 60 -23.61 45.78 -7.49
CA GLY A 60 -23.07 46.74 -6.53
C GLY A 60 -22.43 48.00 -7.13
N GLY A 61 -22.25 48.06 -8.44
CA GLY A 61 -21.58 49.18 -9.13
C GLY A 61 -20.06 49.20 -8.91
N ALA A 62 -19.35 50.03 -9.67
CA ALA A 62 -17.88 50.14 -9.71
C ALA A 62 -17.20 50.69 -8.42
N GLY A 63 -17.89 50.64 -7.27
CA GLY A 63 -17.48 51.26 -6.02
C GLY A 63 -17.30 50.26 -4.88
N GLY A 64 -16.22 49.46 -4.93
CA GLY A 64 -15.73 48.69 -3.78
C GLY A 64 -16.49 47.39 -3.47
N ALA A 65 -15.82 46.49 -2.74
CA ALA A 65 -16.44 45.25 -2.28
C ALA A 65 -17.52 45.56 -1.23
N LEU A 66 -18.76 45.14 -1.51
CA LEU A 66 -19.93 45.39 -0.66
C LEU A 66 -19.87 44.73 0.72
N HIS A 67 -18.97 43.76 0.90
CA HIS A 67 -18.87 42.97 2.13
C HIS A 67 -17.40 42.84 2.59
N PRO A 68 -17.11 42.96 3.89
CA PRO A 68 -15.74 42.87 4.42
C PRO A 68 -15.01 41.58 4.03
N LEU A 69 -15.71 40.43 4.04
CA LEU A 69 -15.15 39.13 3.63
C LEU A 69 -14.80 39.01 2.13
N LEU A 70 -15.26 39.94 1.30
CA LEU A 70 -14.93 40.03 -0.14
C LEU A 70 -13.81 41.03 -0.41
N THR A 71 -13.39 41.80 0.61
CA THR A 71 -12.47 42.92 0.44
C THR A 71 -11.04 42.50 0.79
N PRO A 72 -10.09 42.53 -0.17
CA PRO A 72 -8.69 42.31 0.16
C PRO A 72 -8.14 43.45 1.02
N ARG A 73 -7.36 43.10 2.04
CA ARG A 73 -6.66 44.07 2.89
C ARG A 73 -5.45 44.62 2.11
N THR A 74 -5.19 45.92 2.26
CA THR A 74 -4.05 46.60 1.60
C THR A 74 -2.69 46.17 2.15
N GLU A 75 -2.64 45.81 3.44
CA GLU A 75 -1.44 45.31 4.10
C GLU A 75 -1.78 44.02 4.83
N ILE A 76 -1.06 42.93 4.53
CA ILE A 76 -1.23 41.64 5.19
C ILE A 76 -0.24 41.59 6.36
N LYS A 77 -0.70 41.55 7.61
CA LYS A 77 0.14 41.46 8.81
C LYS A 77 0.07 40.07 9.42
N ASN A 78 -1.15 39.55 9.57
CA ASN A 78 -1.40 38.28 10.25
C ASN A 78 -2.12 37.32 9.31
N VAL A 79 -1.58 36.10 9.22
CA VAL A 79 -2.17 35.03 8.41
C VAL A 79 -2.70 33.93 9.31
N LYS A 80 -3.83 33.33 8.94
CA LYS A 80 -4.35 32.13 9.59
C LYS A 80 -4.36 30.96 8.63
N ILE A 81 -3.93 29.80 9.10
CA ILE A 81 -3.99 28.55 8.33
C ILE A 81 -4.83 27.54 9.09
N VAL A 82 -5.94 27.14 8.48
CA VAL A 82 -6.78 26.03 8.93
C VAL A 82 -6.21 24.75 8.34
N LEU A 83 -5.62 23.91 9.17
CA LEU A 83 -4.99 22.66 8.76
C LEU A 83 -5.94 21.48 9.02
N ILE A 84 -6.32 20.77 7.95
CA ILE A 84 -7.16 19.57 8.04
C ILE A 84 -6.28 18.31 7.99
N THR A 85 -6.38 17.49 9.04
CA THR A 85 -5.66 16.23 9.19
C THR A 85 -6.57 15.17 9.81
N SER A 86 -6.08 13.93 9.87
CA SER A 86 -6.82 12.85 10.51
C SER A 86 -6.65 12.82 12.02
N ASP A 87 -7.67 12.29 12.70
CA ASP A 87 -7.60 11.97 14.13
C ASP A 87 -6.85 10.67 14.43
N ARG A 88 -6.82 9.75 13.45
CA ARG A 88 -6.26 8.40 13.56
C ARG A 88 -5.14 8.18 12.55
N GLY A 89 -4.19 7.33 12.91
CA GLY A 89 -3.09 6.94 12.03
C GLY A 89 -3.49 5.93 10.94
N LEU A 90 -2.47 5.21 10.46
CA LEU A 90 -2.60 4.11 9.49
C LEU A 90 -3.13 4.55 8.11
N ALA A 91 -2.96 5.81 7.74
CA ALA A 91 -3.36 6.38 6.45
C ALA A 91 -2.15 6.64 5.52
N GLY A 92 -1.09 5.81 5.64
CA GLY A 92 0.15 6.02 4.90
C GLY A 92 0.77 7.40 5.16
N ALA A 93 1.18 8.08 4.08
CA ALA A 93 1.83 9.39 4.13
C ALA A 93 0.87 10.61 4.19
N PHE A 94 -0.44 10.37 4.29
CA PHE A 94 -1.49 11.40 4.24
C PHE A 94 -1.19 12.61 5.14
N ASN A 95 -1.09 12.40 6.45
CA ASN A 95 -0.86 13.50 7.40
C ASN A 95 0.49 14.18 7.20
N SER A 96 1.55 13.38 6.99
CA SER A 96 2.90 13.93 6.82
C SER A 96 3.04 14.80 5.56
N ASN A 97 2.26 14.50 4.52
CA ASN A 97 2.30 15.27 3.28
C ASN A 97 1.63 16.63 3.46
N ILE A 98 0.39 16.67 3.96
CA ILE A 98 -0.32 17.95 4.13
C ILE A 98 0.34 18.85 5.18
N ILE A 99 0.83 18.29 6.29
CA ILE A 99 1.56 19.05 7.31
C ILE A 99 2.82 19.69 6.70
N ARG A 100 3.56 18.94 5.86
CA ARG A 100 4.77 19.44 5.21
C ARG A 100 4.47 20.57 4.24
N VAL A 101 3.44 20.41 3.40
CA VAL A 101 3.03 21.42 2.43
C VAL A 101 2.54 22.68 3.13
N ALA A 102 1.66 22.54 4.13
CA ALA A 102 1.12 23.67 4.89
C ALA A 102 2.22 24.46 5.60
N ARG A 103 3.16 23.76 6.25
CA ARG A 103 4.29 24.41 6.92
C ARG A 103 5.21 25.14 5.95
N ARG A 104 5.57 24.49 4.83
CA ARG A 104 6.40 25.12 3.79
C ARG A 104 5.71 26.35 3.20
N PHE A 105 4.41 26.30 2.99
CA PHE A 105 3.63 27.45 2.55
C PHE A 105 3.71 28.58 3.57
N GLY A 106 3.50 28.29 4.85
CA GLY A 106 3.63 29.27 5.92
C GLY A 106 5.03 29.89 6.04
N GLU A 107 6.07 29.06 5.99
CA GLU A 107 7.47 29.51 6.02
C GLU A 107 7.80 30.46 4.84
N ARG A 108 7.21 30.22 3.66
CA ARG A 108 7.39 31.08 2.46
C ARG A 108 6.67 32.42 2.55
N LEU A 109 5.56 32.50 3.27
CA LEU A 109 4.84 33.77 3.46
C LEU A 109 5.66 34.76 4.31
N GLY A 110 6.50 34.26 5.22
CA GLY A 110 7.38 35.08 6.06
C GLY A 110 6.64 36.01 7.02
N LYS A 111 5.36 35.76 7.30
CA LYS A 111 4.51 36.55 8.19
C LYS A 111 4.14 35.76 9.45
N PRO A 112 3.73 36.42 10.55
CA PRO A 112 3.13 35.75 11.70
C PRO A 112 1.94 34.89 11.30
N ILE A 113 1.98 33.60 11.66
CA ILE A 113 0.93 32.63 11.34
C ILE A 113 0.29 32.11 12.61
N SER A 114 -1.04 32.18 12.63
CA SER A 114 -1.89 31.49 13.59
C SER A 114 -2.47 30.23 12.95
N TRP A 115 -2.51 29.13 13.70
CA TRP A 115 -2.99 27.85 13.20
C TRP A 115 -4.31 27.47 13.85
N VAL A 116 -5.21 26.91 13.06
CA VAL A 116 -6.38 26.18 13.54
C VAL A 116 -6.22 24.73 13.10
N ALA A 117 -6.15 23.80 14.05
CA ALA A 117 -5.95 22.39 13.75
C ALA A 117 -7.28 21.64 13.75
N ILE A 118 -7.65 21.09 12.60
CA ILE A 118 -8.69 20.07 12.51
C ILE A 118 -8.01 18.69 12.53
N GLY A 119 -8.32 17.90 13.55
CA GLY A 119 -7.77 16.57 13.77
C GLY A 119 -6.52 16.53 14.66
N ARG A 120 -6.40 15.46 15.45
CA ARG A 120 -5.30 15.28 16.43
C ARG A 120 -3.90 15.28 15.80
N LYS A 121 -3.71 14.69 14.62
CA LYS A 121 -2.35 14.53 14.05
C LYS A 121 -1.73 15.86 13.64
N GLY A 122 -2.52 16.77 13.09
CA GLY A 122 -2.10 18.14 12.76
C GLY A 122 -1.74 18.91 14.02
N ARG A 123 -2.63 18.91 15.02
CA ARG A 123 -2.38 19.54 16.32
C ARG A 123 -1.08 19.08 16.95
N ASP A 124 -0.91 17.77 17.16
CA ASP A 124 0.26 17.22 17.87
C ASP A 124 1.56 17.58 17.14
N SER A 125 1.52 17.64 15.81
CA SER A 125 2.65 18.02 14.97
C SER A 125 2.97 19.51 15.09
N LEU A 126 1.96 20.38 15.07
CA LEU A 126 2.13 21.84 15.17
C LEU A 126 2.63 22.25 16.55
N ILE A 127 2.05 21.69 17.62
CA ILE A 127 2.48 21.95 19.00
C ILE A 127 3.94 21.52 19.20
N ARG A 128 4.32 20.33 18.73
CA ARG A 128 5.71 19.85 18.84
C ARG A 128 6.69 20.74 18.07
N ALA A 129 6.23 21.37 16.99
CA ALA A 129 7.01 22.31 16.19
C ALA A 129 7.00 23.75 16.76
N GLY A 130 6.43 23.98 17.95
CA GLY A 130 6.38 25.29 18.59
C GLY A 130 5.53 26.32 17.83
N GLN A 131 4.58 25.87 17.01
CA GLN A 131 3.71 26.75 16.23
C GLN A 131 2.56 27.31 17.10
N ASN A 132 2.09 28.50 16.77
CA ASN A 132 0.97 29.14 17.47
C ASN A 132 -0.38 28.51 17.05
N VAL A 133 -0.86 27.52 17.80
CA VAL A 133 -2.17 26.89 17.59
C VAL A 133 -3.21 27.59 18.44
N VAL A 134 -4.12 28.32 17.80
CA VAL A 134 -5.14 29.16 18.47
C VAL A 134 -6.38 28.35 18.83
N ALA A 135 -6.75 27.38 17.99
CA ALA A 135 -7.90 26.53 18.20
C ALA A 135 -7.66 25.10 17.69
N GLU A 136 -8.32 24.14 18.35
CA GLU A 136 -8.33 22.73 17.99
C GLU A 136 -9.77 22.25 17.82
N PHE A 137 -10.00 21.48 16.76
CA PHE A 137 -11.22 20.71 16.55
C PHE A 137 -10.86 19.25 16.24
N SER A 138 -10.89 18.41 17.27
CA SER A 138 -10.62 16.97 17.17
C SER A 138 -11.89 16.13 17.26
N ASP A 139 -11.75 14.84 16.96
CA ASP A 139 -12.82 13.84 17.03
C ASP A 139 -14.02 14.20 16.15
N ILE A 140 -13.71 14.65 14.93
CA ILE A 140 -14.73 14.89 13.93
C ILE A 140 -15.41 13.55 13.61
N PRO A 141 -16.75 13.47 13.66
CA PRO A 141 -17.49 12.28 13.28
C PRO A 141 -17.12 11.80 11.88
N SER A 142 -17.22 10.49 11.65
CA SER A 142 -17.00 9.91 10.31
C SER A 142 -17.98 10.42 9.25
N ASP A 143 -19.08 11.01 9.70
CA ASP A 143 -20.20 11.47 8.92
C ASP A 143 -20.48 12.94 9.29
N PRO A 144 -19.55 13.87 9.02
CA PRO A 144 -19.67 15.25 9.47
C PRO A 144 -20.85 15.96 8.79
N THR A 145 -21.46 16.88 9.52
CA THR A 145 -22.50 17.78 9.01
C THR A 145 -21.97 19.20 8.97
N ILE A 146 -22.70 20.11 8.30
CA ILE A 146 -22.37 21.54 8.29
C ILE A 146 -22.28 22.10 9.72
N ALA A 147 -23.14 21.63 10.63
CA ALA A 147 -23.11 22.03 12.04
C ALA A 147 -21.80 21.63 12.75
N THR A 148 -21.12 20.58 12.29
CA THR A 148 -19.82 20.15 12.83
C THR A 148 -18.71 21.13 12.47
N VAL A 149 -18.77 21.71 11.27
CA VAL A 149 -17.74 22.61 10.71
C VAL A 149 -18.01 24.08 11.04
N SER A 150 -19.28 24.43 11.27
CA SER A 150 -19.71 25.80 11.54
C SER A 150 -18.92 26.51 12.65
N PRO A 151 -18.58 25.88 13.79
CA PRO A 151 -17.75 26.52 14.82
C PRO A 151 -16.37 26.94 14.32
N VAL A 152 -15.73 26.12 13.48
CA VAL A 152 -14.40 26.42 12.93
C VAL A 152 -14.46 27.64 12.02
N ALA A 153 -15.44 27.65 11.12
CA ALA A 153 -15.66 28.75 10.19
C ALA A 153 -16.02 30.04 10.93
N ARG A 154 -16.88 29.98 11.96
CA ARG A 154 -17.26 31.16 12.75
C ARG A 154 -16.07 31.82 13.44
N VAL A 155 -15.24 31.04 14.15
CA VAL A 155 -14.02 31.57 14.79
C VAL A 155 -13.16 32.30 13.76
N THR A 156 -12.95 31.67 12.60
CA THR A 156 -12.10 32.19 11.53
C THR A 156 -12.68 33.44 10.87
N ILE A 157 -14.00 33.50 10.67
CA ILE A 157 -14.73 34.64 10.12
C ILE A 157 -14.70 35.81 11.12
N ASP A 158 -14.98 35.55 12.40
CA ASP A 158 -15.05 36.59 13.42
C ASP A 158 -13.70 37.28 13.62
N GLU A 159 -12.60 36.53 13.63
CA GLU A 159 -11.24 37.08 13.73
C GLU A 159 -10.86 37.92 12.49
N PHE A 160 -11.30 37.51 11.31
CA PHE A 160 -11.11 38.28 10.08
C PHE A 160 -11.91 39.59 10.08
N LEU A 161 -13.17 39.55 10.53
CA LEU A 161 -14.04 40.72 10.63
C LEU A 161 -13.52 41.72 11.67
N LYS A 162 -12.95 41.24 12.79
CA LYS A 162 -12.28 42.07 13.80
C LYS A 162 -10.95 42.68 13.32
N GLY A 163 -10.39 42.19 12.23
CA GLY A 163 -9.08 42.62 11.71
C GLY A 163 -7.89 42.04 12.51
N GLU A 164 -8.10 40.96 13.25
CA GLU A 164 -7.01 40.23 13.91
C GLU A 164 -6.21 39.40 12.89
N VAL A 165 -6.87 38.99 11.81
CA VAL A 165 -6.32 38.22 10.69
C VAL A 165 -6.68 38.89 9.36
N ASP A 166 -5.71 38.99 8.47
CA ASP A 166 -5.87 39.64 7.16
C ASP A 166 -6.11 38.65 6.02
N GLU A 167 -5.60 37.41 6.16
CA GLU A 167 -5.81 36.33 5.20
C GLU A 167 -5.99 34.98 5.90
N VAL A 168 -6.88 34.17 5.35
CA VAL A 168 -7.16 32.82 5.85
C VAL A 168 -6.96 31.82 4.72
N PHE A 169 -6.15 30.81 4.98
CA PHE A 169 -5.93 29.67 4.10
C PHE A 169 -6.46 28.38 4.72
N VAL A 170 -6.87 27.44 3.87
CA VAL A 170 -7.21 26.07 4.25
C VAL A 170 -6.22 25.13 3.60
N ALA A 171 -5.51 24.38 4.42
CA ALA A 171 -4.62 23.32 4.01
C ALA A 171 -5.34 21.98 4.18
N TYR A 172 -5.65 21.32 3.07
CA TYR A 172 -6.36 20.05 3.04
C TYR A 172 -5.82 19.17 1.91
N THR A 173 -6.23 17.90 1.88
CA THR A 173 -5.83 17.00 0.80
C THR A 173 -6.97 16.78 -0.17
N ASP A 174 -6.80 17.28 -1.38
CA ASP A 174 -7.74 17.12 -2.48
C ASP A 174 -7.80 15.67 -2.97
N TYR A 175 -9.02 15.20 -3.18
CA TYR A 175 -9.31 13.83 -3.62
C TYR A 175 -9.49 13.82 -5.14
N ILE A 176 -8.44 13.42 -5.85
CA ILE A 176 -8.52 13.24 -7.31
C ILE A 176 -9.10 11.86 -7.60
N ASN A 177 -8.46 10.81 -7.09
CA ASN A 177 -8.93 9.44 -7.23
C ASN A 177 -8.39 8.54 -6.10
N THR A 178 -8.71 7.26 -6.17
CA THR A 178 -8.37 6.29 -5.13
C THR A 178 -6.85 6.18 -4.86
N LEU A 179 -6.02 6.37 -5.88
CA LEU A 179 -4.56 6.23 -5.80
C LEU A 179 -3.87 7.58 -5.64
N THR A 180 -4.44 8.64 -6.22
CA THR A 180 -3.85 9.98 -6.26
C THR A 180 -4.60 10.93 -5.35
N GLN A 181 -3.90 11.46 -4.34
CA GLN A 181 -4.39 12.53 -3.48
C GLN A 181 -3.37 13.67 -3.48
N SER A 182 -3.85 14.91 -3.59
CA SER A 182 -2.98 16.08 -3.73
C SER A 182 -3.09 16.98 -2.50
N PRO A 183 -2.04 17.17 -1.69
CA PRO A 183 -2.05 18.14 -0.61
C PRO A 183 -2.01 19.56 -1.17
N VAL A 184 -3.05 20.35 -0.91
CA VAL A 184 -3.21 21.70 -1.44
C VAL A 184 -3.40 22.70 -0.29
N VAL A 185 -3.00 23.95 -0.55
CA VAL A 185 -3.30 25.08 0.33
C VAL A 185 -4.01 26.11 -0.51
N THR A 186 -5.25 26.40 -0.16
CA THR A 186 -6.14 27.29 -0.91
C THR A 186 -6.58 28.43 -0.02
N ARG A 187 -6.92 29.57 -0.62
CA ARG A 187 -7.40 30.72 0.14
C ARG A 187 -8.89 30.54 0.45
N LEU A 188 -9.25 30.75 1.71
CA LEU A 188 -10.64 30.74 2.18
C LEU A 188 -11.18 32.17 2.35
N LEU A 189 -10.39 33.07 2.93
CA LEU A 189 -10.73 34.49 3.08
C LEU A 189 -9.52 35.36 2.72
N PRO A 190 -9.72 36.54 2.11
CA PRO A 190 -10.97 37.03 1.53
C PRO A 190 -11.43 36.18 0.34
N LEU A 191 -12.75 36.09 0.15
CA LEU A 191 -13.35 35.45 -1.03
C LEU A 191 -13.22 36.42 -2.21
N ILE A 192 -12.41 36.07 -3.21
CA ILE A 192 -12.17 36.91 -4.39
C ILE A 192 -12.89 36.30 -5.59
N PRO A 193 -14.07 36.81 -6.00
CA PRO A 193 -14.95 36.11 -6.93
C PRO A 193 -14.44 36.03 -8.37
N TYR A 194 -13.50 36.90 -8.74
CA TYR A 194 -12.87 36.94 -10.05
C TYR A 194 -11.57 36.12 -10.16
N GLN A 195 -11.12 35.50 -9.07
CA GLN A 195 -9.99 34.58 -9.02
C GLN A 195 -10.50 33.18 -8.67
N THR A 196 -11.18 32.54 -9.63
CA THR A 196 -11.80 31.23 -9.42
C THR A 196 -10.78 30.10 -9.34
N GLU A 197 -9.57 30.26 -9.89
CA GLU A 197 -8.53 29.21 -9.95
C GLU A 197 -7.92 28.87 -8.58
N ASP A 198 -7.90 29.82 -7.64
CA ASP A 198 -7.21 29.69 -6.33
C ASP A 198 -8.13 29.33 -5.15
N GLN A 199 -9.42 29.07 -5.41
CA GLN A 199 -10.40 28.75 -4.36
C GLN A 199 -10.64 27.25 -4.21
N VAL A 200 -10.96 26.82 -2.98
CA VAL A 200 -11.38 25.43 -2.67
C VAL A 200 -12.48 24.95 -3.63
N ALA A 201 -13.40 25.85 -4.01
CA ALA A 201 -14.54 25.53 -4.86
C ALA A 201 -14.23 25.54 -6.38
N ALA A 202 -12.99 25.83 -6.79
CA ALA A 202 -12.60 25.98 -8.20
C ALA A 202 -13.02 24.78 -9.06
N GLU A 203 -12.81 23.57 -8.57
CA GLU A 203 -13.12 22.33 -9.29
C GLU A 203 -14.63 22.07 -9.41
N TYR A 204 -15.42 22.56 -8.44
CA TYR A 204 -16.88 22.39 -8.42
C TYR A 204 -17.64 23.47 -9.19
N ILE A 205 -16.99 24.62 -9.43
CA ILE A 205 -17.55 25.76 -10.17
C ILE A 205 -17.27 25.66 -11.69
N LYS A 206 -16.40 24.73 -12.16
CA LYS A 206 -16.11 24.54 -13.60
C LYS A 206 -17.35 24.28 -14.47
N SER A 207 -18.41 23.73 -13.89
CA SER A 207 -19.70 23.47 -14.55
C SER A 207 -20.74 24.57 -14.32
N ALA A 208 -20.44 25.54 -13.46
CA ALA A 208 -21.29 26.71 -13.34
C ALA A 208 -21.27 27.41 -14.69
N PRO A 209 -22.43 27.84 -15.23
CA PRO A 209 -22.43 28.65 -16.43
C PRO A 209 -21.45 29.80 -16.18
N GLN A 210 -20.47 29.94 -17.09
CA GLN A 210 -19.74 31.20 -17.23
C GLN A 210 -20.81 32.27 -17.11
N VAL A 211 -20.74 33.11 -16.08
CA VAL A 211 -21.72 34.18 -15.91
C VAL A 211 -21.54 35.02 -17.16
N SER A 212 -22.37 34.75 -18.17
CA SER A 212 -22.57 35.67 -19.25
C SER A 212 -22.95 36.94 -18.53
N SER A 213 -22.20 38.01 -18.75
CA SER A 213 -22.58 39.37 -18.41
C SER A 213 -23.88 39.82 -19.11
N GLY A 214 -24.81 38.90 -19.38
CA GLY A 214 -26.21 39.14 -19.63
C GLY A 214 -26.89 39.20 -18.26
N GLY A 215 -27.03 40.41 -17.76
CA GLY A 215 -27.73 40.73 -16.52
C GLY A 215 -29.08 40.03 -16.47
N LYS A 216 -29.23 39.13 -15.51
CA LYS A 216 -30.56 38.89 -14.96
C LYS A 216 -30.82 40.08 -14.05
N ASP A 217 -31.86 40.85 -14.34
CA ASP A 217 -32.33 41.91 -13.44
C ASP A 217 -32.87 41.23 -12.18
N TYR A 218 -32.05 41.20 -11.13
CA TYR A 218 -32.46 40.74 -9.82
C TYR A 218 -33.05 41.90 -9.04
N GLU A 219 -34.26 41.72 -8.53
CA GLU A 219 -34.78 42.55 -7.44
C GLU A 219 -34.30 41.96 -6.11
N TYR A 220 -33.65 42.78 -5.30
CA TYR A 220 -33.04 42.36 -4.03
C TYR A 220 -33.88 42.84 -2.86
N GLU A 221 -34.44 41.90 -2.10
CA GLU A 221 -35.16 42.19 -0.86
C GLU A 221 -34.39 41.60 0.34
N PRO A 222 -34.10 42.37 1.42
CA PRO A 222 -34.40 43.79 1.62
C PRO A 222 -33.40 44.77 0.97
N ASN A 223 -32.13 44.38 0.78
CA ASN A 223 -31.14 45.11 -0.02
C ASN A 223 -29.94 44.19 -0.37
N PRO A 224 -29.10 44.52 -1.37
CA PRO A 224 -27.96 43.70 -1.77
C PRO A 224 -26.97 43.37 -0.64
N THR A 225 -26.67 44.33 0.25
CA THR A 225 -25.72 44.16 1.35
C THR A 225 -26.22 43.14 2.37
N ALA A 226 -27.49 43.23 2.77
CA ALA A 226 -28.10 42.30 3.71
C ALA A 226 -28.11 40.85 3.18
N ILE A 227 -28.26 40.69 1.87
CA ILE A 227 -28.15 39.38 1.21
C ILE A 227 -26.72 38.84 1.31
N LEU A 228 -25.70 39.69 1.07
CA LEU A 228 -24.30 39.29 1.22
C LEU A 228 -23.92 38.93 2.66
N ASP A 229 -24.44 39.68 3.64
CA ASP A 229 -24.21 39.42 5.07
C ASP A 229 -24.67 38.00 5.48
N GLU A 230 -25.66 37.43 4.79
CA GLU A 230 -26.14 36.07 5.03
C GLU A 230 -25.46 35.02 4.13
N ILE A 231 -25.28 35.32 2.84
CA ILE A 231 -24.77 34.36 1.85
C ILE A 231 -23.26 34.15 2.01
N VAL A 232 -22.47 35.22 2.17
CA VAL A 232 -21.01 35.13 2.16
C VAL A 232 -20.48 34.27 3.33
N PRO A 233 -20.96 34.43 4.58
CA PRO A 233 -20.57 33.52 5.67
C PRO A 233 -21.00 32.07 5.42
N ARG A 234 -22.23 31.85 4.92
CA ARG A 234 -22.73 30.48 4.62
C ARG A 234 -21.92 29.81 3.52
N PHE A 235 -21.55 30.56 2.49
CA PHE A 235 -20.69 30.06 1.41
C PHE A 235 -19.28 29.72 1.93
N THR A 236 -18.71 30.56 2.81
CA THR A 236 -17.43 30.28 3.47
C THR A 236 -17.49 28.98 4.30
N ILE A 237 -18.58 28.78 5.07
CA ILE A 237 -18.82 27.54 5.82
C ILE A 237 -18.91 26.34 4.87
N LEU A 238 -19.60 26.49 3.73
CA LEU A 238 -19.72 25.44 2.73
C LEU A 238 -18.36 25.06 2.14
N GLN A 239 -17.52 26.03 1.78
CA GLN A 239 -16.17 25.75 1.25
C GLN A 239 -15.34 24.96 2.25
N LEU A 240 -15.35 25.35 3.53
CA LEU A 240 -14.65 24.61 4.57
C LEU A 240 -15.22 23.21 4.76
N TYR A 241 -16.54 23.04 4.65
CA TYR A 241 -17.21 21.74 4.69
C TYR A 241 -16.82 20.83 3.51
N GLN A 242 -16.72 21.37 2.29
CA GLN A 242 -16.24 20.64 1.11
C GLN A 242 -14.78 20.21 1.27
N ALA A 243 -13.89 21.12 1.68
CA ALA A 243 -12.49 20.80 1.99
C ALA A 243 -12.37 19.68 3.04
N LEU A 244 -13.22 19.69 4.07
CA LEU A 244 -13.25 18.63 5.07
C LEU A 244 -13.67 17.28 4.45
N LEU A 245 -14.73 17.25 3.64
CA LEU A 245 -15.21 16.03 3.01
C LEU A 245 -14.20 15.45 2.01
N GLU A 246 -13.55 16.29 1.20
CA GLU A 246 -12.45 15.89 0.31
C GLU A 246 -11.28 15.32 1.10
N SER A 247 -10.88 16.00 2.17
CA SER A 247 -9.83 15.51 3.05
C SER A 247 -10.20 14.17 3.69
N GLN A 248 -11.45 13.95 4.08
CA GLN A 248 -11.93 12.67 4.60
C GLN A 248 -11.94 11.57 3.53
N ALA A 249 -12.37 11.89 2.30
CA ALA A 249 -12.31 10.97 1.17
C ALA A 249 -10.86 10.56 0.88
N SER A 250 -9.94 11.54 0.81
CA SER A 250 -8.50 11.34 0.66
C SER A 250 -7.90 10.51 1.81
N GLU A 251 -8.27 10.80 3.05
CA GLU A 251 -7.81 10.05 4.23
C GLU A 251 -8.24 8.58 4.15
N HIS A 252 -9.51 8.32 3.87
CA HIS A 252 -10.03 6.96 3.76
C HIS A 252 -9.44 6.23 2.55
N SER A 253 -9.18 6.93 1.46
CA SER A 253 -8.52 6.36 0.30
C SER A 253 -7.08 5.96 0.58
N ALA A 254 -6.29 6.87 1.17
CA ALA A 254 -4.92 6.59 1.56
C ALA A 254 -4.83 5.46 2.59
N ARG A 255 -5.77 5.40 3.54
CA ARG A 255 -5.89 4.28 4.49
C ARG A 255 -6.23 2.98 3.79
N MET A 256 -7.17 2.98 2.85
CA MET A 256 -7.52 1.77 2.10
C MET A 256 -6.31 1.21 1.36
N VAL A 257 -5.55 2.06 0.65
CA VAL A 257 -4.33 1.66 -0.05
C VAL A 257 -3.26 1.15 0.93
N ALA A 258 -3.05 1.85 2.05
CA ALA A 258 -2.10 1.42 3.07
C ALA A 258 -2.47 0.05 3.69
N MET A 259 -3.76 -0.19 3.93
CA MET A 259 -4.25 -1.46 4.47
C MET A 259 -4.20 -2.60 3.44
N ARG A 260 -4.45 -2.31 2.16
CA ARG A 260 -4.27 -3.28 1.07
C ARG A 260 -2.81 -3.73 0.98
N ASN A 261 -1.88 -2.78 0.91
CA ASN A 261 -0.45 -3.07 0.88
C ASN A 261 -0.01 -3.83 2.15
N ALA A 262 -0.53 -3.48 3.32
CA ALA A 262 -0.24 -4.20 4.56
C ALA A 262 -0.77 -5.65 4.54
N SER A 263 -1.94 -5.88 3.95
CA SER A 263 -2.54 -7.21 3.80
C SER A 263 -1.75 -8.09 2.84
N ASP A 264 -1.32 -7.53 1.71
CA ASP A 264 -0.51 -8.23 0.71
C ASP A 264 0.89 -8.57 1.27
N ASN A 265 1.52 -7.63 1.98
CA ASN A 265 2.79 -7.87 2.68
C ASN A 265 2.64 -8.94 3.78
N ALA A 266 1.52 -8.95 4.50
CA ALA A 266 1.26 -9.96 5.51
C ALA A 266 1.05 -11.35 4.88
N ALA A 267 0.41 -11.43 3.71
CA ALA A 267 0.26 -12.68 2.97
C ALA A 267 1.62 -13.27 2.54
N GLY A 268 2.48 -12.44 1.95
CA GLY A 268 3.84 -12.86 1.60
C GLY A 268 4.65 -13.33 2.82
N LEU A 269 4.57 -12.60 3.93
CA LEU A 269 5.25 -12.98 5.17
C LEU A 269 4.70 -14.31 5.76
N ILE A 270 3.42 -14.60 5.59
CA ILE A 270 2.84 -15.89 5.99
C ILE A 270 3.41 -17.03 5.15
N GLU A 271 3.57 -16.84 3.83
CA GLU A 271 4.17 -17.83 2.94
C GLU A 271 5.61 -18.14 3.36
N ASP A 272 6.43 -17.11 3.56
CA ASP A 272 7.83 -17.25 4.00
C ASP A 272 7.96 -17.95 5.36
N LEU A 273 7.15 -17.53 6.34
CA LEU A 273 7.15 -18.14 7.67
C LEU A 273 6.67 -19.59 7.63
N THR A 274 5.75 -19.93 6.72
CA THR A 274 5.26 -21.30 6.54
C THR A 274 6.36 -22.20 5.99
N LEU A 275 7.14 -21.72 5.01
CA LEU A 275 8.31 -22.43 4.50
C LEU A 275 9.35 -22.64 5.62
N ALA A 276 9.66 -21.59 6.38
CA ALA A 276 10.60 -21.66 7.49
C ALA A 276 10.12 -22.62 8.59
N TYR A 277 8.82 -22.62 8.89
CA TYR A 277 8.21 -23.56 9.85
C TYR A 277 8.36 -25.01 9.39
N ASN A 278 8.08 -25.30 8.11
CA ASN A 278 8.19 -26.65 7.57
C ASN A 278 9.64 -27.15 7.61
N LYS A 279 10.62 -26.30 7.25
CA LYS A 279 12.05 -26.62 7.36
C LYS A 279 12.46 -26.89 8.82
N ALA A 280 12.07 -26.02 9.75
CA ALA A 280 12.40 -26.19 11.17
C ALA A 280 11.74 -27.44 11.77
N ARG A 281 10.50 -27.74 11.37
CA ARG A 281 9.79 -28.96 11.76
C ARG A 281 10.48 -30.21 11.22
N GLN A 282 10.89 -30.22 9.96
CA GLN A 282 11.62 -31.35 9.36
C GLN A 282 12.95 -31.59 10.08
N ALA A 283 13.73 -30.52 10.33
CA ALA A 283 14.98 -30.63 11.09
C ALA A 283 14.76 -31.17 12.51
N ALA A 284 13.69 -30.74 13.19
CA ALA A 284 13.34 -31.27 14.51
C ALA A 284 13.00 -32.77 14.47
N ILE A 285 12.18 -33.20 13.50
CA ILE A 285 11.84 -34.63 13.31
C ILE A 285 13.10 -35.45 13.00
N THR A 286 13.98 -34.96 12.11
CA THR A 286 15.23 -35.65 11.79
C THR A 286 16.13 -35.77 13.01
N ASN A 287 16.27 -34.72 13.82
CA ASN A 287 17.06 -34.78 15.06
C ASN A 287 16.44 -35.74 16.08
N GLU A 288 15.12 -35.75 16.25
CA GLU A 288 14.44 -36.72 17.11
C GLU A 288 14.68 -38.16 16.65
N ILE A 289 14.66 -38.42 15.34
CA ILE A 289 14.98 -39.76 14.78
C ILE A 289 16.45 -40.12 15.01
N LEU A 290 17.38 -39.19 14.79
CA LEU A 290 18.80 -39.40 15.02
C LEU A 290 19.11 -39.68 16.50
N ASP A 291 18.43 -38.99 17.42
CA ASP A 291 18.55 -39.25 18.86
C ASP A 291 18.01 -40.64 19.24
N ILE A 292 16.88 -41.06 18.67
CA ILE A 292 16.31 -42.40 18.89
C ILE A 292 17.25 -43.49 18.35
N VAL A 293 17.73 -43.35 17.12
CA VAL A 293 18.65 -44.31 16.49
C VAL A 293 20.00 -44.33 17.20
N GLY A 294 20.52 -43.17 17.59
CA GLY A 294 21.75 -43.05 18.38
C GLY A 294 21.61 -43.74 19.74
N GLY A 295 20.49 -43.54 20.43
CA GLY A 295 20.19 -44.22 21.69
C GLY A 295 20.02 -45.73 21.55
N ALA A 296 19.32 -46.18 20.50
CA ALA A 296 19.17 -47.61 20.21
C ALA A 296 20.51 -48.29 19.88
N ASN A 297 21.36 -47.64 19.09
CA ASN A 297 22.69 -48.14 18.76
C ASN A 297 23.61 -48.16 20.00
N ALA A 298 23.54 -47.15 20.86
CA ALA A 298 24.29 -47.14 22.11
C ALA A 298 23.86 -48.28 23.05
N LEU A 299 22.55 -48.57 23.13
CA LEU A 299 22.03 -49.70 23.88
C LEU A 299 22.51 -51.03 23.28
N GLN A 300 22.44 -51.20 21.96
CA GLN A 300 22.93 -52.41 21.29
C GLN A 300 24.42 -52.63 21.55
N ALA A 301 25.25 -51.60 21.42
CA ALA A 301 26.67 -51.67 21.72
C ALA A 301 26.94 -52.06 23.18
N SER A 302 26.14 -51.57 24.13
CA SER A 302 26.26 -51.97 25.54
C SER A 302 25.90 -53.45 25.76
N ILE A 303 24.87 -53.96 25.07
CA ILE A 303 24.47 -55.37 25.11
C ILE A 303 25.58 -56.25 24.52
N ASP A 304 26.14 -55.86 23.37
CA ASP A 304 27.21 -56.60 22.72
C ASP A 304 28.48 -56.66 23.59
N THR A 305 28.82 -55.54 24.24
CA THR A 305 29.96 -55.49 25.20
C THR A 305 29.72 -56.43 26.39
N MET A 306 28.51 -56.40 26.98
CA MET A 306 28.16 -57.33 28.07
C MET A 306 28.20 -58.79 27.61
N ALA A 307 27.76 -59.09 26.39
CA ALA A 307 27.82 -60.43 25.82
C ALA A 307 29.27 -60.91 25.65
N GLU A 308 30.18 -60.05 25.20
CA GLU A 308 31.61 -60.35 25.11
C GLU A 308 32.23 -60.60 26.49
N GLU A 309 31.91 -59.77 27.50
CA GLU A 309 32.37 -59.97 28.87
C GLU A 309 31.89 -61.32 29.45
N ILE A 310 30.63 -61.68 29.23
CA ILE A 310 30.06 -62.97 29.67
C ILE A 310 30.76 -64.14 28.96
N LEU A 311 30.95 -64.05 27.65
CA LEU A 311 31.65 -65.07 26.88
C LEU A 311 33.11 -65.21 27.32
N GLN A 312 33.78 -64.11 27.66
CA GLN A 312 35.15 -64.11 28.14
C GLN A 312 35.25 -64.73 29.54
N ALA A 313 34.32 -64.40 30.45
CA ALA A 313 34.21 -65.02 31.77
C ALA A 313 33.92 -66.54 31.67
N HIS A 314 33.04 -66.94 30.75
CA HIS A 314 32.76 -68.36 30.50
C HIS A 314 33.97 -69.09 29.93
N ARG A 315 34.71 -68.45 29.02
CA ARG A 315 35.95 -69.01 28.43
C ARG A 315 37.06 -69.18 29.48
N LEU A 316 37.17 -68.27 30.44
CA LEU A 316 38.07 -68.39 31.60
C LEU A 316 37.69 -69.53 32.56
N SER A 317 36.40 -69.84 32.69
CA SER A 317 35.92 -70.96 33.53
C SER A 317 36.20 -72.35 32.95
N MET A 318 36.64 -72.45 31.68
CA MET A 318 36.94 -73.71 30.99
C MET A 318 38.45 -74.02 30.88
N VAL A 319 39.33 -73.27 31.54
CA VAL A 319 40.80 -73.41 31.41
C VAL A 319 41.43 -74.35 32.46
N ASP A 320 40.66 -75.05 33.30
CA ASP A 320 41.21 -75.95 34.33
C ASP A 320 41.44 -77.42 33.92
N ASP A 321 41.37 -77.78 32.63
CA ASP A 321 41.78 -79.13 32.22
C ASP A 321 42.54 -79.18 30.89
N VAL A 322 43.65 -79.92 30.92
CA VAL A 322 44.59 -80.34 29.86
C VAL A 322 45.91 -79.55 29.72
N PRO A 323 47.08 -80.22 29.90
CA PRO A 323 48.41 -79.60 29.88
C PRO A 323 49.02 -79.47 28.47
N ALA A 324 49.93 -78.50 28.34
CA ALA A 324 50.64 -78.11 27.14
C ALA A 324 51.84 -79.03 26.75
N LYS A 325 52.10 -79.18 25.44
CA LYS A 325 53.45 -79.25 24.83
C LYS A 325 53.42 -79.14 23.27
N PRO A 326 54.55 -78.89 22.56
CA PRO A 326 54.86 -77.57 22.03
C PRO A 326 55.02 -77.51 20.49
N ALA A 327 55.24 -76.29 20.00
CA ALA A 327 55.29 -75.81 18.62
C ALA A 327 56.15 -76.59 17.60
N LYS A 328 55.73 -76.54 16.33
CA LYS A 328 56.60 -76.28 15.16
C LYS A 328 55.82 -75.60 14.02
N ALA A 329 56.50 -74.66 13.38
CA ALA A 329 56.00 -73.69 12.43
C ALA A 329 55.90 -74.24 10.99
N SER A 330 54.96 -73.71 10.21
CA SER A 330 55.15 -73.51 8.77
C SER A 330 54.22 -72.43 8.19
N SER A 331 54.86 -71.37 7.69
CA SER A 331 54.63 -70.67 6.42
C SER A 331 53.27 -70.00 6.12
N THR A 332 53.29 -68.67 6.12
CA THR A 332 52.88 -67.78 5.02
C THR A 332 51.90 -68.33 3.97
N ASN A 333 50.63 -67.92 4.05
CA ASN A 333 49.91 -67.22 2.98
C ASN A 333 48.46 -66.95 3.42
N ALA A 334 48.12 -65.69 3.67
CA ALA A 334 46.74 -65.24 3.73
C ALA A 334 46.49 -64.36 2.51
N SER A 335 45.91 -64.98 1.48
CA SER A 335 45.16 -64.30 0.45
C SER A 335 43.90 -63.70 1.06
N LYS A 336 43.66 -62.41 0.81
CA LYS A 336 42.32 -61.87 0.56
C LYS A 336 42.48 -60.65 -0.33
N ALA A 337 42.21 -60.86 -1.61
CA ALA A 337 41.97 -59.81 -2.59
C ALA A 337 40.48 -59.75 -2.89
N SER A 338 39.99 -58.52 -3.07
CA SER A 338 38.81 -58.10 -3.86
C SER A 338 37.43 -58.46 -3.30
N SER A 339 36.48 -57.53 -3.11
CA SER A 339 36.04 -56.41 -3.97
C SER A 339 35.89 -55.09 -3.18
N THR A 340 36.50 -53.96 -3.58
CA THR A 340 35.92 -52.86 -4.39
C THR A 340 34.50 -52.43 -3.95
N ALA A 341 34.16 -51.19 -3.64
CA ALA A 341 34.59 -49.92 -4.23
C ALA A 341 34.45 -48.74 -3.25
N ALA A 342 35.37 -47.78 -3.38
CA ALA A 342 35.31 -46.46 -2.78
C ALA A 342 34.31 -45.57 -3.55
N ALA A 343 33.42 -44.88 -2.83
CA ALA A 343 32.58 -43.83 -3.39
C ALA A 343 33.22 -42.47 -3.06
N ALA A 344 33.91 -41.90 -4.04
CA ALA A 344 34.27 -40.49 -4.12
C ALA A 344 33.09 -39.69 -4.75
N PRO A 345 33.14 -38.36 -4.79
CA PRO A 345 31.98 -37.48 -4.86
C PRO A 345 31.31 -37.49 -6.23
N VAL A 346 29.99 -37.38 -6.27
CA VAL A 346 29.25 -37.14 -7.52
C VAL A 346 29.28 -35.63 -7.79
N ALA A 347 30.26 -35.21 -8.57
CA ALA A 347 30.27 -33.95 -9.29
C ALA A 347 30.35 -34.28 -10.79
N GLU A 348 29.45 -33.64 -11.54
CA GLU A 348 29.54 -33.21 -12.94
C GLU A 348 29.68 -34.22 -14.10
N ALA A 349 28.85 -33.91 -15.11
CA ALA A 349 28.96 -34.21 -16.54
C ALA A 349 28.35 -35.52 -17.07
N VAL A 350 27.07 -35.43 -17.47
CA VAL A 350 26.64 -35.81 -18.82
C VAL A 350 25.75 -34.70 -19.36
N ALA A 351 26.39 -33.68 -19.93
CA ALA A 351 25.73 -32.71 -20.81
C ALA A 351 25.99 -33.17 -22.25
N GLU A 352 25.18 -34.10 -22.73
CA GLU A 352 24.94 -34.28 -24.16
C GLU A 352 23.68 -33.50 -24.50
N GLY A 353 23.88 -32.32 -25.09
CA GLY A 353 22.93 -31.64 -25.97
C GLY A 353 21.51 -31.41 -25.45
N VAL A 354 21.36 -30.72 -24.31
CA VAL A 354 20.06 -30.08 -24.01
C VAL A 354 20.19 -28.63 -24.46
N ALA A 355 19.42 -28.26 -25.48
CA ALA A 355 19.28 -26.87 -25.90
C ALA A 355 18.99 -26.02 -24.67
N GLU A 356 19.73 -24.93 -24.50
CA GLU A 356 19.58 -23.97 -23.42
C GLU A 356 18.09 -23.61 -23.28
N ALA A 357 17.47 -23.94 -22.15
CA ALA A 357 16.03 -23.75 -21.99
C ALA A 357 15.72 -22.25 -22.03
N ASP A 358 14.87 -21.83 -22.96
CA ASP A 358 14.53 -20.43 -23.17
C ASP A 358 13.80 -19.85 -21.95
N ASP A 359 14.16 -18.62 -21.56
CA ASP A 359 13.46 -17.91 -20.47
C ASP A 359 12.12 -17.33 -20.93
N LEU A 360 11.06 -18.15 -20.85
CA LEU A 360 9.69 -17.76 -21.22
C LEU A 360 9.14 -16.54 -20.46
N THR A 361 9.81 -16.05 -19.40
CA THR A 361 9.38 -14.85 -18.66
C THR A 361 9.63 -13.53 -19.39
N ILE A 362 10.35 -13.55 -20.52
CA ILE A 362 10.52 -12.37 -21.37
C ILE A 362 9.22 -11.97 -22.09
N VAL A 363 8.27 -12.90 -22.23
CA VAL A 363 6.95 -12.65 -22.81
C VAL A 363 6.04 -11.95 -21.80
N GLU A 364 5.47 -10.81 -22.20
CA GLU A 364 4.64 -9.99 -21.35
C GLU A 364 3.31 -10.70 -21.00
N GLY A 365 3.13 -10.94 -19.69
CA GLY A 365 2.01 -11.72 -19.15
C GLY A 365 2.39 -13.11 -18.67
N ILE A 366 3.56 -13.64 -19.03
CA ILE A 366 4.06 -14.92 -18.53
C ILE A 366 4.90 -14.67 -17.27
N GLY A 367 4.25 -14.74 -16.10
CA GLY A 367 4.96 -14.74 -14.82
C GLY A 367 5.66 -16.08 -14.53
N LYS A 368 6.57 -16.11 -13.55
CA LYS A 368 7.35 -17.32 -13.17
C LYS A 368 6.50 -18.59 -12.94
N LYS A 369 5.29 -18.44 -12.39
CA LYS A 369 4.37 -19.56 -12.16
C LYS A 369 3.73 -20.06 -13.46
N MET A 370 3.40 -19.16 -14.39
CA MET A 370 2.86 -19.50 -15.71
C MET A 370 3.94 -20.17 -16.57
N ALA A 371 5.17 -19.64 -16.54
CA ALA A 371 6.32 -20.26 -17.19
C ALA A 371 6.55 -21.70 -16.68
N ALA A 372 6.52 -21.92 -15.36
CA ALA A 372 6.67 -23.25 -14.78
C ALA A 372 5.54 -24.22 -15.21
N ALA A 373 4.30 -23.73 -15.35
CA ALA A 373 3.18 -24.55 -15.82
C ALA A 373 3.26 -24.89 -17.31
N LEU A 374 3.73 -23.95 -18.14
CA LEU A 374 3.97 -24.18 -19.56
C LEU A 374 5.08 -25.22 -19.77
N VAL A 375 6.18 -25.11 -19.01
CA VAL A 375 7.27 -26.10 -19.01
C VAL A 375 6.75 -27.46 -18.57
N ALA A 376 5.92 -27.53 -17.52
CA ALA A 376 5.29 -28.77 -17.07
C ALA A 376 4.33 -29.38 -18.10
N ALA A 377 3.76 -28.56 -18.99
CA ALA A 377 2.93 -28.98 -20.11
C ALA A 377 3.72 -29.31 -21.40
N GLY A 378 5.07 -29.26 -21.35
CA GLY A 378 5.95 -29.59 -22.47
C GLY A 378 6.29 -28.42 -23.41
N ILE A 379 5.89 -27.19 -23.05
CA ILE A 379 6.20 -25.94 -23.76
C ILE A 379 7.38 -25.29 -23.03
N ASP A 380 8.60 -25.65 -23.43
CA ASP A 380 9.86 -25.30 -22.76
C ASP A 380 10.80 -24.42 -23.62
N SER A 381 10.39 -24.03 -24.83
CA SER A 381 11.16 -23.16 -25.74
C SER A 381 10.29 -22.09 -26.40
N TYR A 382 10.90 -21.00 -26.90
CA TYR A 382 10.18 -19.98 -27.67
C TYR A 382 9.58 -20.56 -28.95
N GLU A 383 10.24 -21.53 -29.58
CA GLU A 383 9.73 -22.20 -30.78
C GLU A 383 8.42 -22.95 -30.49
N LYS A 384 8.39 -23.73 -29.41
CA LYS A 384 7.18 -24.45 -28.99
C LYS A 384 6.08 -23.49 -28.56
N LEU A 385 6.42 -22.38 -27.91
CA LEU A 385 5.46 -21.35 -27.51
C LEU A 385 4.88 -20.60 -28.72
N ALA A 386 5.67 -20.34 -29.76
CA ALA A 386 5.23 -19.67 -30.99
C ALA A 386 4.33 -20.57 -31.85
N CYS A 387 4.54 -21.88 -31.82
CA CYS A 387 3.73 -22.86 -32.56
C CYS A 387 2.50 -23.37 -31.79
N ALA A 388 2.39 -23.10 -30.49
CA ALA A 388 1.27 -23.55 -29.66
C ALA A 388 -0.04 -22.85 -30.07
N SER A 389 -1.13 -23.61 -30.18
CA SER A 389 -2.45 -23.02 -30.40
C SER A 389 -2.96 -22.34 -29.13
N GLU A 390 -3.83 -21.34 -29.29
CA GLU A 390 -4.44 -20.65 -28.16
C GLU A 390 -5.20 -21.62 -27.23
N SER A 391 -5.83 -22.66 -27.80
CA SER A 391 -6.49 -23.73 -27.04
C SER A 391 -5.51 -24.55 -26.19
N ASP A 392 -4.32 -24.85 -26.69
CA ASP A 392 -3.31 -25.63 -25.96
C ASP A 392 -2.73 -24.83 -24.80
N LEU A 393 -2.48 -23.53 -25.02
CA LEU A 393 -2.03 -22.60 -23.98
C LEU A 393 -3.08 -22.42 -22.88
N ARG A 394 -4.36 -22.30 -23.25
CA ARG A 394 -5.46 -22.26 -22.26
C ARG A 394 -5.51 -23.54 -21.43
N ALA A 395 -5.47 -24.70 -22.09
CA ALA A 395 -5.50 -26.00 -21.42
C ALA A 395 -4.33 -26.19 -20.45
N ALA A 396 -3.11 -25.78 -20.84
CA ALA A 396 -1.93 -25.85 -19.98
C ALA A 396 -2.08 -25.03 -18.69
N ILE A 397 -2.63 -23.82 -18.80
CA ILE A 397 -2.84 -22.91 -17.66
C ILE A 397 -4.00 -23.36 -16.77
N GLU A 398 -5.09 -23.83 -17.36
CA GLU A 398 -6.26 -24.34 -16.62
C GLU A 398 -5.94 -25.65 -15.89
N ASN A 399 -5.19 -26.56 -16.51
CA ASN A 399 -4.73 -27.81 -15.86
C ASN A 399 -3.80 -27.53 -14.66
N ALA A 400 -3.10 -26.40 -14.68
CA ALA A 400 -2.30 -25.93 -13.54
C ALA A 400 -3.12 -25.16 -12.49
N GLY A 401 -4.44 -25.03 -12.67
CA GLY A 401 -5.36 -24.38 -11.73
C GLY A 401 -5.20 -22.86 -11.64
N MET A 402 -4.63 -22.21 -12.67
CA MET A 402 -4.34 -20.78 -12.69
C MET A 402 -5.38 -19.98 -13.49
N ARG A 403 -5.51 -18.68 -13.17
CA ARG A 403 -6.36 -17.77 -13.93
C ARG A 403 -5.70 -17.42 -15.26
N LEU A 404 -6.48 -17.42 -16.33
CA LEU A 404 -6.07 -17.00 -17.66
C LEU A 404 -5.58 -15.54 -17.66
N SER A 405 -4.43 -15.29 -18.30
CA SER A 405 -3.94 -13.93 -18.52
C SER A 405 -4.77 -13.26 -19.62
N PRO A 406 -5.14 -11.97 -19.47
CA PRO A 406 -5.76 -11.21 -20.56
C PRO A 406 -4.86 -11.11 -21.79
N THR A 407 -3.53 -11.21 -21.62
CA THR A 407 -2.55 -11.19 -22.73
C THR A 407 -2.27 -12.56 -23.36
N LEU A 408 -2.96 -13.63 -22.95
CA LEU A 408 -2.74 -14.98 -23.49
C LEU A 408 -2.77 -15.05 -25.05
N PRO A 409 -3.65 -14.33 -25.77
CA PRO A 409 -3.66 -14.34 -27.23
C PRO A 409 -2.38 -13.79 -27.88
N THR A 410 -1.59 -12.99 -27.15
CA THR A 410 -0.40 -12.32 -27.69
C THR A 410 0.90 -13.11 -27.43
N TRP A 411 0.84 -14.20 -26.66
CA TRP A 411 2.02 -14.95 -26.23
C TRP A 411 2.73 -15.65 -27.38
N ALA A 412 1.96 -16.27 -28.30
CA ALA A 412 2.53 -16.93 -29.48
C ALA A 412 3.22 -15.93 -30.43
N GLU A 413 2.61 -14.75 -30.62
CA GLU A 413 3.17 -13.70 -31.48
C GLU A 413 4.44 -13.09 -30.87
N GLN A 414 4.44 -12.83 -29.56
CA GLN A 414 5.63 -12.38 -28.82
C GLN A 414 6.77 -13.41 -28.87
N ALA A 415 6.46 -14.70 -28.68
CA ALA A 415 7.44 -15.77 -28.81
C ALA A 415 8.02 -15.83 -30.23
N GLY A 416 7.24 -15.53 -31.27
CA GLY A 416 7.72 -15.43 -32.66
C GLY A 416 8.77 -14.34 -32.90
N TYR A 417 8.79 -13.24 -32.12
CA TYR A 417 9.88 -12.27 -32.15
C TYR A 417 11.14 -12.79 -31.46
N ALA A 418 10.98 -13.49 -30.33
CA ALA A 418 12.09 -14.12 -29.61
C ALA A 418 12.78 -15.21 -30.44
N VAL A 419 12.01 -16.06 -31.16
CA VAL A 419 12.55 -17.07 -32.09
C VAL A 419 13.39 -16.45 -33.22
N ARG A 420 12.98 -15.26 -33.71
CA ARG A 420 13.71 -14.53 -34.76
C ARG A 420 14.90 -13.73 -34.25
N GLY A 421 15.13 -13.69 -32.93
CA GLY A 421 16.14 -12.84 -32.31
C GLY A 421 15.89 -11.33 -32.42
N ASP A 422 14.66 -10.93 -32.78
CA ASP A 422 14.26 -9.54 -32.97
C ASP A 422 13.77 -8.92 -31.64
N TRP A 423 14.74 -8.64 -30.77
CA TRP A 423 14.49 -8.10 -29.43
C TRP A 423 13.97 -6.65 -29.44
N ASP A 424 14.34 -5.87 -30.47
CA ASP A 424 13.87 -4.49 -30.63
C ASP A 424 12.42 -4.46 -31.13
N GLY A 425 12.04 -5.34 -32.06
CA GLY A 425 10.66 -5.55 -32.48
C GLY A 425 9.76 -6.02 -31.34
N LEU A 426 10.24 -6.94 -30.50
CA LEU A 426 9.51 -7.41 -29.31
C LEU A 426 9.19 -6.26 -28.34
N LYS A 427 10.17 -5.41 -28.03
CA LYS A 427 9.98 -4.25 -27.14
C LYS A 427 8.98 -3.25 -27.69
N GLN A 428 9.01 -3.00 -29.01
CA GLN A 428 8.04 -2.12 -29.66
C GLN A 428 6.63 -2.69 -29.61
N TYR A 429 6.48 -4.00 -29.82
CA TYR A 429 5.20 -4.70 -29.75
C TYR A 429 4.62 -4.68 -28.32
N GLN A 430 5.44 -4.96 -27.30
CA GLN A 430 5.07 -4.85 -25.88
C GLN A 430 4.66 -3.42 -25.49
N ALA A 431 5.39 -2.40 -25.98
CA ALA A 431 5.02 -1.00 -25.76
C ALA A 431 3.68 -0.60 -26.41
N GLN A 432 3.25 -1.27 -27.50
CA GLN A 432 1.94 -1.07 -28.11
C GLN A 432 0.82 -1.76 -27.32
N LEU A 433 1.09 -2.94 -26.74
CA LEU A 433 0.15 -3.65 -25.87
C LEU A 433 -0.16 -2.86 -24.60
N GLY A 434 0.88 -2.33 -23.94
CA GLY A 434 0.71 -1.50 -22.73
C GLY A 434 -0.08 -0.20 -22.94
N ARG A 435 -0.21 0.31 -24.17
CA ARG A 435 -1.05 1.48 -24.52
C ARG A 435 -2.51 1.16 -24.79
N ARG A 436 -2.86 -0.11 -25.03
CA ARG A 436 -4.25 -0.56 -25.25
C ARG A 436 -4.98 -0.88 -23.95
N ASP A 437 -4.24 -1.18 -22.89
CA ASP A 437 -4.78 -1.53 -21.57
C ASP A 437 -4.82 -0.32 -20.57
N SER A 438 -4.39 0.86 -21.01
CA SER A 438 -4.48 2.15 -20.30
C SER A 438 -5.58 3.03 -20.88
#